data_AF-A0A239FET5-F1
#
_entry.id   AF-A0A239FET5-F1
#
_cell.length_a   1.000
_cell.length_b   1.000
_cell.length_c   1.000
_cell.angle_alpha   90.00
_cell.angle_beta   90.00
_cell.angle_gamma   90.00
#
_symmetry.space_group_name_H-M   'P 1'
#
loop_
_entity.id
_entity.type
_entity.pdbx_description
1 polymer ?
#
loop_
_entity_poly.entity_id
_entity_poly.type
_entity_poly.pdbx_seq_one_letter_code
_entity_poly.pdbx_strand_id
1 'polypeptide(L)' 'MSYDTSVGIIQRHNEFAEWWCASLGLPPPKPWTEEDESRFQAWIDDGNRRAAEFFAGRGSEAA' A
#
# COMPACT_ATOMS: atom_id res chain seq x y z
N MET A 1 -21.95 -1.84 -7.44
CA MET A 1 -20.75 -1.88 -6.59
C MET A 1 -19.77 -0.88 -7.18
N SER A 2 -19.64 0.29 -6.57
CA SER A 2 -18.72 1.33 -7.05
C SER A 2 -17.31 0.77 -6.88
N TYR A 3 -16.62 0.57 -7.99
CA TYR A 3 -15.20 0.29 -7.98
C TYR A 3 -14.55 1.48 -7.29
N ASP A 4 -14.03 1.26 -6.09
CA ASP A 4 -13.12 2.21 -5.47
C ASP A 4 -11.91 2.28 -6.40
N THR A 5 -11.90 3.28 -7.28
CA THR A 5 -10.77 3.53 -8.14
C THR A 5 -9.58 3.86 -7.25
N SER A 6 -8.36 3.52 -7.70
CA SER A 6 -7.11 3.89 -7.00
C SER A 6 -7.13 5.36 -6.57
N VAL A 7 -7.64 6.25 -7.43
CA VAL A 7 -7.85 7.67 -7.14
C VAL A 7 -8.71 7.93 -5.89
N GLY A 8 -9.82 7.19 -5.71
CA GLY A 8 -10.70 7.34 -4.54
C GLY A 8 -10.04 6.88 -3.24
N ILE A 9 -9.24 5.82 -3.30
CA ILE A 9 -8.45 5.34 -2.14
C ILE A 9 -7.38 6.36 -1.76
N ILE A 10 -6.67 6.91 -2.75
CA ILE A 10 -5.62 7.93 -2.55
C ILE A 10 -6.21 9.19 -1.91
N GLN A 11 -7.38 9.67 -2.39
CA GLN A 11 -8.04 10.84 -1.79
C GLN A 11 -8.37 10.63 -0.32
N ARG A 12 -9.03 9.52 0.04
CA ARG A 12 -9.37 9.24 1.44
C ARG A 12 -8.14 9.06 2.33
N HIS A 13 -7.07 8.50 1.78
CA HIS A 13 -5.80 8.36 2.51
C HIS A 13 -5.19 9.73 2.83
N ASN A 14 -5.16 10.64 1.84
CA ASN A 14 -4.68 12.00 2.04
C ASN A 14 -5.53 12.75 3.07
N GLU A 15 -6.86 12.70 2.94
CA GLU A 15 -7.78 13.34 3.90
C GLU A 15 -7.56 12.83 5.34
N PHE A 16 -7.41 11.52 5.51
CA PHE A 16 -7.11 10.93 6.82
C PHE A 16 -5.76 11.40 7.36
N ALA A 17 -4.73 11.40 6.53
CA ALA A 17 -3.38 11.79 6.93
C ALA A 17 -3.33 13.28 7.32
N GLU A 18 -4.01 14.16 6.58
CA GLU A 18 -4.16 15.58 6.90
C GLU A 18 -4.86 15.77 8.25
N TRP A 19 -5.98 15.10 8.47
CA TRP A 19 -6.71 15.15 9.74
C TRP A 19 -5.83 14.67 10.92
N TRP A 20 -5.11 13.56 10.74
CA TRP A 20 -4.26 12.99 11.76
C TRP A 20 -3.09 13.93 12.12
N CYS A 21 -2.39 14.46 11.12
CA CYS A 21 -1.33 15.45 11.32
C CYS A 21 -1.86 16.71 12.02
N ALA A 22 -3.02 17.21 11.62
CA ALA A 22 -3.65 18.36 12.27
C ALA A 22 -3.97 18.07 13.75
N SER A 23 -4.48 16.88 14.06
CA SER A 23 -4.78 16.46 15.45
C SER A 23 -3.55 16.40 16.35
N LEU A 24 -2.39 16.13 15.77
CA LEU A 24 -1.10 16.07 16.46
C LEU A 24 -0.33 17.40 16.42
N GLY A 25 -0.87 18.44 15.78
CA GLY A 25 -0.18 19.72 15.59
C GLY A 25 1.06 19.62 14.70
N LEU A 26 1.11 18.61 13.84
CA LEU A 26 2.19 18.38 12.89
C LEU A 26 1.92 19.13 11.58
N PRO A 27 2.97 19.46 10.81
CA PRO A 27 2.77 19.98 9.46
C PRO A 27 1.98 18.97 8.61
N PRO A 28 1.23 19.46 7.59
CA PRO A 28 0.48 18.60 6.71
C PRO A 28 1.43 17.60 6.02
N PRO A 29 0.99 16.35 5.84
CA PRO A 29 1.81 15.32 5.23
C PRO A 29 2.01 15.62 3.74
N LYS A 30 3.10 15.09 3.17
CA LYS A 30 3.26 15.07 1.72
C LYS A 30 2.11 14.25 1.11
N PRO A 31 1.39 14.76 0.08
CA PRO A 31 0.30 14.02 -0.53
C PRO A 31 0.82 12.75 -1.21
N TRP A 32 0.09 11.66 -1.01
CA TRP A 32 0.29 10.42 -1.74
C TRP A 32 -0.17 10.58 -3.19
N THR A 33 0.65 10.12 -4.13
CA THR A 33 0.42 10.27 -5.57
C THR A 33 0.18 8.93 -6.27
N GLU A 34 -0.31 8.96 -7.51
CA GLU A 34 -0.47 7.75 -8.32
C GLU A 34 0.88 7.07 -8.65
N GLU A 35 1.97 7.84 -8.72
CA GLU A 35 3.31 7.29 -8.88
C GLU A 35 3.76 6.52 -7.63
N ASP A 36 3.48 7.08 -6.45
CA ASP A 36 3.75 6.41 -5.17
C ASP A 36 2.93 5.12 -5.04
N GLU A 37 1.65 5.17 -5.44
CA GLU A 37 0.77 3.99 -5.49
C GLU A 37 1.33 2.91 -6.41
N SER A 38 1.78 3.29 -7.61
CA SER A 38 2.35 2.34 -8.57
C SER A 38 3.63 1.68 -8.05
N ARG A 39 4.49 2.45 -7.38
CA ARG A 39 5.70 1.92 -6.72
C ARG A 39 5.36 1.01 -5.55
N PHE A 40 4.37 1.38 -4.75
CA PHE A 40 3.91 0.58 -3.63
C PHE A 40 3.33 -0.75 -4.11
N GLN A 41 2.50 -0.74 -5.16
CA GLN A 41 1.94 -1.95 -5.75
C GLN A 41 3.03 -2.87 -6.29
N ALA A 42 4.03 -2.33 -6.99
CA ALA A 42 5.16 -3.12 -7.47
C ALA A 42 5.96 -3.76 -6.32
N TRP A 43 6.12 -3.05 -5.20
CA TRP A 43 6.78 -3.58 -4.01
C TRP A 43 5.96 -4.70 -3.35
N ILE A 44 4.63 -4.54 -3.27
CA ILE A 44 3.72 -5.58 -2.77
C ILE A 44 3.78 -6.83 -3.66
N ASP A 45 3.75 -6.66 -4.98
CA ASP A 45 3.78 -7.77 -5.93
C ASP A 45 5.10 -8.55 -5.84
N ASP A 46 6.23 -7.85 -5.70
CA ASP A 46 7.53 -8.50 -5.45
C ASP A 46 7.55 -9.25 -4.12
N GLY A 47 7.03 -8.64 -3.05
CA GLY A 47 6.91 -9.27 -1.74
C GLY A 47 6.06 -10.54 -1.79
N ASN A 48 4.92 -10.50 -2.48
CA ASN A 48 4.03 -11.65 -2.68
C ASN A 48 4.71 -12.76 -3.48
N ARG A 49 5.43 -12.42 -4.55
CA ARG A 49 6.22 -13.39 -5.33
C ARG A 49 7.25 -14.09 -4.46
N ARG A 50 8.05 -13.34 -3.69
CA ARG A 50 9.08 -13.89 -2.81
C ARG A 50 8.49 -14.74 -1.69
N ALA A 51 7.35 -14.32 -1.14
CA ALA A 51 6.61 -15.11 -0.16
C ALA A 51 6.14 -16.44 -0.77
N ALA A 52 5.56 -16.41 -1.97
CA ALA A 52 5.11 -17.61 -2.67
C ALA A 52 6.28 -18.57 -2.95
N GLU A 53 7.43 -18.07 -3.40
CA GLU A 53 8.66 -18.86 -3.59
C GLU A 53 9.14 -19.50 -2.28
N PHE A 54 9.15 -18.73 -1.19
CA PHE A 54 9.53 -19.23 0.13
C PHE A 54 8.60 -20.35 0.63
N PHE A 55 7.28 -20.17 0.50
CA PHE A 55 6.31 -21.19 0.91
C PHE A 55 6.30 -22.41 -0.02
N ALA A 56 6.54 -22.22 -1.33
CA ALA A 56 6.68 -23.32 -2.27
C ALA A 56 7.93 -24.18 -1.97
N GLY A 57 9.08 -23.55 -1.68
CA GLY A 57 10.31 -24.25 -1.30
C GLY A 57 10.17 -25.03 0.01
N ARG A 58 9.41 -24.51 0.98
CA ARG A 58 9.11 -25.23 2.23
C ARG A 58 8.08 -26.34 2.08
N GLY A 59 7.24 -26.31 1.05
CA GLY A 59 6.33 -27.39 0.70
C GLY A 59 7.05 -28.61 0.10
N SER A 60 8.16 -28.39 -0.62
CA SER A 60 8.97 -29.46 -1.23
C SER A 60 9.96 -30.12 -0.28
N GLU A 61 10.31 -29.48 0.85
CA GLU A 61 11.26 -30.04 1.83
C GLU A 61 10.57 -30.91 2.89
N ALA A 62 9.24 -30.86 2.97
CA ALA A 62 8.42 -31.60 3.93
C ALA A 62 7.68 -32.81 3.33
N ALA A 63 7.91 -33.13 2.05
CA ALA A 63 7.31 -34.25 1.32
C ALA A 63 8.40 -35.27 0.92
#